data_AF-A0A0D2N231-F1
#
_entry.id   AF-A0A0D2N231-F1
#
_cell.length_a   1.000
_cell.length_b   1.000
_cell.length_c   1.000
_cell.angle_alpha   90.00
_cell.angle_beta   90.00
_cell.angle_gamma   90.00
#
_symmetry.space_group_name_H-M   'P 1'
#
loop_
_entity.id
_entity.type
_entity.pdbx_description
1 polymer ?
#
loop_
_entity_poly.entity_id
_entity_poly.type
_entity_poly.pdbx_seq_one_letter_code
_entity_poly.pdbx_strand_id
1 'polypeptide(L)'
;MKISFNRCIRDGDLIIVNERHDTMKAVKVCENLVIQNRVGVFKHSNWIGKPFGSIIFSNKGGFVYLLALTPELWTLVLSHRTRIL
;
A
#
# COMPACT_ATOMS: atom_id res chain seq x y z
N MET A 1 -19.28 1.68 -4.15
CA MET A 1 -18.08 2.53 -4.20
C MET A 1 -17.32 2.18 -5.47
N LYS A 2 -17.39 3.00 -6.52
CA LYS A 2 -16.66 2.75 -7.78
C LYS A 2 -15.18 3.04 -7.53
N ILE A 3 -14.34 2.01 -7.48
CA ILE A 3 -12.90 2.16 -7.38
C ILE A 3 -12.41 2.57 -8.77
N SER A 4 -12.23 3.87 -8.99
CA SER A 4 -11.62 4.37 -10.22
C SER A 4 -10.12 4.12 -10.15
N PHE A 5 -9.63 3.03 -10.76
CA PHE A 5 -8.19 2.74 -10.86
C PHE A 5 -7.39 3.83 -11.60
N ASN A 6 -8.08 4.73 -12.31
CA ASN A 6 -7.50 5.88 -12.98
C ASN A 6 -7.20 7.07 -12.04
N ARG A 7 -7.43 6.92 -10.73
CA ARG A 7 -7.16 7.96 -9.73
C ARG A 7 -5.74 7.81 -9.17
N CYS A 8 -5.10 8.94 -8.89
CA CYS A 8 -3.85 8.98 -8.13
C CYS A 8 -4.08 8.95 -6.62
N ILE A 9 -3.10 8.43 -5.90
CA ILE A 9 -3.04 8.38 -4.44
C ILE A 9 -3.02 9.81 -3.88
N ARG A 10 -3.84 10.06 -2.86
CA ARG A 10 -3.92 11.35 -2.17
C ARG A 10 -3.67 11.17 -0.67
N ASP A 11 -3.37 12.27 0.01
CA ASP A 11 -3.35 12.31 1.45
C ASP A 11 -4.71 11.87 2.02
N GLY A 12 -4.69 11.04 3.06
CA GLY A 12 -5.86 10.45 3.69
C GLY A 12 -6.37 9.16 3.04
N ASP A 13 -5.90 8.79 1.85
CA ASP A 13 -6.34 7.56 1.18
C ASP A 13 -5.89 6.31 1.96
N LEU A 14 -6.77 5.32 2.07
CA LEU A 14 -6.43 4.00 2.61
C LEU A 14 -6.01 3.10 1.45
N ILE A 15 -4.77 2.61 1.50
CA ILE A 15 -4.15 1.84 0.42
C ILE A 15 -3.57 0.53 0.96
N ILE A 16 -3.33 -0.42 0.05
CA ILE A 16 -2.62 -1.66 0.38
C ILE A 16 -1.18 -1.53 -0.09
N VAL A 17 -0.22 -1.64 0.84
CA VAL A 17 1.20 -1.73 0.54
C VAL A 17 1.59 -3.20 0.52
N ASN A 18 2.03 -3.67 -0.64
CA ASN A 18 2.49 -5.05 -0.83
C ASN A 18 4.02 -5.07 -0.93
N GLU A 19 4.67 -5.73 0.04
CA GLU A 19 6.13 -5.83 0.16
C GLU A 19 6.68 -7.05 -0.59
N ARG A 20 5.95 -8.17 -0.56
CA ARG A 20 6.23 -9.49 -1.16
C ARG A 20 4.93 -10.30 -1.21
N HIS A 21 4.93 -11.42 -1.95
CA HIS A 21 3.75 -12.29 -2.16
C HIS A 21 2.90 -12.55 -0.90
N ASP A 22 3.49 -12.66 0.29
CA ASP A 22 2.76 -12.98 1.53
C ASP A 22 2.60 -11.81 2.53
N THR A 23 3.19 -10.64 2.27
CA THR A 23 3.17 -9.51 3.21
C THR A 23 2.50 -8.29 2.62
N MET A 24 1.20 -8.16 2.90
CA MET A 24 0.40 -6.99 2.58
C MET A 24 -0.03 -6.24 3.85
N LYS A 25 -0.04 -4.91 3.79
CA LYS A 25 -0.48 -4.05 4.90
C LYS A 25 -1.44 -2.98 4.40
N ALA A 26 -2.54 -2.80 5.11
CA ALA A 26 -3.39 -1.63 4.92
C ALA A 26 -2.76 -0.42 5.62
N VAL A 27 -2.62 0.68 4.88
CA VAL A 27 -1.93 1.90 5.33
C VAL A 27 -2.76 3.10 4.94
N LYS A 28 -2.98 4.01 5.90
CA LYS A 28 -3.49 5.34 5.61
C LYS A 28 -2.35 6.25 5.16
N VAL A 29 -2.47 6.82 3.97
CA VAL A 29 -1.49 7.76 3.41
C VAL A 29 -1.60 9.07 4.18
N CYS A 30 -0.45 9.57 4.61
CA CYS A 30 -0.29 10.84 5.32
C CYS A 30 1.05 11.42 4.92
N GLU A 31 1.10 12.60 4.32
CA GLU A 31 2.30 13.21 3.72
C GLU A 31 3.53 13.18 4.64
N ASN A 32 3.32 13.41 5.94
CA ASN A 32 4.37 13.51 6.95
C ASN A 32 4.79 12.16 7.57
N LEU A 33 4.22 11.04 7.11
CA LEU A 33 4.52 9.72 7.63
C LEU A 33 5.48 8.94 6.73
N VAL A 34 6.14 7.97 7.35
CA VAL A 34 7.12 7.08 6.73
C VAL A 34 6.82 5.65 7.16
N ILE A 35 6.88 4.72 6.23
CA ILE A 35 6.91 3.29 6.55
C ILE A 35 8.31 2.76 6.45
N GLN A 36 8.72 2.07 7.51
CA GLN A 36 9.92 1.26 7.52
C GLN A 36 9.54 -0.21 7.63
N ASN A 37 10.08 -1.01 6.74
CA ASN A 37 9.93 -2.46 6.73
C ASN A 37 11.25 -3.13 6.34
N ARG A 38 11.20 -4.45 6.11
CA ARG A 38 12.39 -5.23 5.74
C ARG A 38 12.97 -4.86 4.37
N VAL A 39 12.13 -4.37 3.46
CA VAL A 39 12.55 -4.01 2.08
C VAL A 39 12.98 -2.55 1.96
N GLY A 40 12.73 -1.69 2.96
CA GLY A 40 13.14 -0.31 2.88
C GLY A 40 12.47 0.67 3.81
N VAL A 41 12.74 1.94 3.51
CA VAL A 41 12.12 3.11 4.12
C VAL A 41 11.41 3.89 3.02
N PHE A 42 10.12 4.15 3.20
CA PHE A 42 9.25 4.74 2.19
C PHE A 42 8.50 5.93 2.77
N LYS A 43 8.76 7.13 2.26
CA LYS A 43 8.03 8.34 2.64
C LYS A 43 6.70 8.38 1.90
N HIS A 44 5.61 8.66 2.61
CA HIS A 44 4.27 8.75 2.02
C HIS A 44 4.15 9.92 1.04
N SER A 45 4.89 11.02 1.27
CA SER A 45 4.97 12.13 0.32
C SER A 45 5.37 11.70 -1.10
N ASN A 46 6.20 10.66 -1.23
CA ASN A 46 6.61 10.13 -2.54
C ASN A 46 5.52 9.30 -3.25
N TRP A 47 4.44 8.98 -2.53
CA TRP A 47 3.32 8.18 -3.05
C TRP A 47 2.20 9.07 -3.56
N ILE A 48 2.02 10.25 -2.94
CA ILE A 48 0.99 11.21 -3.32
C ILE A 48 1.20 11.62 -4.79
N GLY A 49 0.12 11.59 -5.57
CA GLY A 49 0.14 11.88 -7.00
C GLY A 49 0.52 10.69 -7.89
N LYS A 50 1.00 9.57 -7.33
CA LYS A 50 1.23 8.34 -8.11
C LYS A 50 -0.08 7.58 -8.36
N PRO A 51 -0.25 6.95 -9.52
CA PRO A 51 -1.41 6.08 -9.76
C PRO A 51 -1.34 4.82 -8.88
N PHE A 52 -2.49 4.25 -8.56
CA PHE A 52 -2.55 2.90 -7.98
C PHE A 52 -1.91 1.88 -8.93
N GLY A 53 -1.25 0.86 -8.36
CA GLY A 53 -0.42 -0.10 -9.08
C GLY A 53 1.05 0.32 -9.21
N SER A 54 1.42 1.52 -8.77
CA SER A 54 2.81 2.00 -8.84
C SER A 54 3.77 1.18 -7.98
N ILE A 55 4.97 0.96 -8.51
CA ILE A 55 6.11 0.39 -7.78
C ILE A 55 6.94 1.53 -7.19
N ILE A 56 7.21 1.47 -5.89
CA ILE A 56 8.10 2.42 -5.22
C ILE A 56 9.37 1.69 -4.79
N PHE A 57 10.51 2.21 -5.23
CA PHE A 57 11.82 1.68 -4.86
C PHE A 57 12.34 2.35 -3.59
N SER A 58 13.01 1.55 -2.77
CA SER A 58 13.75 1.97 -1.60
C SER A 58 15.21 2.20 -1.96
N ASN A 59 15.88 3.08 -1.21
CA ASN A 59 17.32 3.32 -1.33
C ASN A 59 18.17 2.07 -1.03
N LYS A 60 17.60 1.04 -0.40
CA LYS A 60 18.27 -0.24 -0.09
C LYS A 60 18.02 -1.33 -1.16
N GLY A 61 17.46 -0.98 -2.32
CA GLY A 61 17.23 -1.91 -3.44
C GLY A 61 15.97 -2.78 -3.33
N GLY A 62 15.16 -2.62 -2.26
CA GLY A 62 13.83 -3.22 -2.18
C GLY A 62 12.76 -2.36 -2.84
N PHE A 63 11.56 -2.91 -3.03
CA PHE A 63 10.42 -2.18 -3.58
C PHE A 63 9.11 -2.61 -2.94
N VAL A 64 8.08 -1.78 -3.08
CA VAL A 64 6.70 -2.08 -2.68
C VAL A 64 5.73 -1.71 -3.80
N TYR A 65 4.60 -2.41 -3.88
CA TYR A 65 3.47 -2.02 -4.72
C TYR A 65 2.44 -1.24 -3.91
N LEU A 66 1.91 -0.16 -4.48
CA LEU A 66 0.84 0.65 -3.90
C LEU A 66 -0.49 0.29 -4.57
N LEU A 67 -1.31 -0.53 -3.93
CA LEU A 67 -2.55 -1.04 -4.49
C LEU A 67 -3.75 -0.31 -3.92
N ALA A 68 -4.81 -0.18 -4.72
CA ALA A 68 -6.08 0.33 -4.25
C ALA A 68 -6.68 -0.66 -3.22
N LEU A 69 -7.42 -0.12 -2.25
CA LEU A 69 -8.17 -0.93 -1.31
C LEU A 69 -9.32 -1.63 -2.05
N THR A 70 -9.20 -2.93 -2.31
CA THR A 70 -10.29 -3.75 -2.83
C THR A 70 -10.76 -4.75 -1.75
N PRO A 71 -12.03 -5.18 -1.78
CA PRO A 71 -12.53 -6.18 -0.82
C PRO A 71 -11.71 -7.47 -0.82
N GLU A 72 -11.21 -7.91 -1.98
CA GLU A 72 -10.40 -9.13 -2.13
C GLU A 72 -9.05 -8.97 -1.41
N LEU A 73 -8.37 -7.82 -1.61
CA LEU A 73 -7.11 -7.51 -0.94
C LEU A 73 -7.29 -7.29 0.56
N TRP A 74 -8.41 -6.68 0.97
CA TRP A 74 -8.75 -6.49 2.38
C TRP A 74 -8.90 -7.83 3.09
N THR A 75 -9.61 -8.79 2.48
CA THR A 75 -9.76 -10.14 3.01
C THR A 75 -8.41 -10.84 3.14
N LEU A 76 -7.49 -10.68 2.19
CA LEU A 76 -6.13 -11.25 2.31
C LEU A 76 -5.35 -10.65 3.47
N VAL A 77 -5.40 -9.32 3.65
CA VAL A 77 -4.76 -8.62 4.77
C VAL A 77 -5.35 -9.07 6.12
N LEU A 78 -6.67 -9.27 6.18
CA LEU A 78 -7.36 -9.75 7.39
C LEU A 78 -7.15 -11.24 7.65
N SER A 79 -7.12 -12.09 6.62
CA SER A 79 -7.02 -13.56 6.75
C SER A 79 -5.72 -13.99 7.42
N HIS A 80 -4.63 -13.23 7.22
CA HIS A 80 -3.38 -13.47 7.92
C HIS A 80 -3.49 -13.19 9.44
N ARG A 81 -4.48 -12.41 9.89
CA ARG A 81 -4.68 -12.04 11.30
C ARG A 81 -5.86 -12.77 11.94
N THR A 82 -6.83 -13.21 11.17
CA THR A 82 -8.00 -13.95 11.65
C THR A 82 -8.51 -14.90 10.57
N ARG A 83 -8.60 -16.19 10.88
CA ARG A 83 -9.24 -17.19 10.03
C ARG A 83 -10.76 -16.98 10.11
N ILE A 84 -11.36 -16.38 9.08
CA ILE A 84 -12.81 -16.25 8.95
C ILE A 84 -13.30 -17.50 8.21
N LEU A 85 -14.08 -18.34 8.88
CA LEU A 85 -14.76 -19.52 8.33
C LEU A 85 -16.14 -19.13 7.77
#